data_AF-A0A840AMV1-F1
#
_entry.id   AF-A0A840AMV1-F1
#
_cell.length_a   1.000
_cell.length_b   1.000
_cell.length_c   1.000
_cell.angle_alpha   90.00
_cell.angle_beta   90.00
_cell.angle_gamma   90.00
#
_symmetry.space_group_name_H-M   'P 1'
#
loop_
_entity.id
_entity.type
_entity.pdbx_description
1 polymer ?
#
loop_
_entity_poly.entity_id
_entity_poly.type
_entity_poly.pdbx_seq_one_letter_code
_entity_poly.pdbx_strand_id
1 'polypeptide(L)'
;MADAIITPPVRLAETLGAKLRRLARDAERGNPTSNLPWKAPPAYAQGEAIKTGNVRASGGNWYEALSTATTAGASGPTHTIANPAFDGAGSTGVLWSWIGAARMTADDGAAPTVSVEAYGSPSLGLLYQPVSHPGRFRMLGATPEVYSTTQWKPAVFQSKSGTTVYGASSGIEFMVFDSAFAIDHVAFAQGMTVIVDGRFVSLDHDGVPSSSQWLKVALPGGMREHRVEVRGRRDDWNFRGVRVSTLGQVYAPPATDLVRAVFIEDSIGAGSNYGPYMVGQTLHRQFGDLVGIRDMWSLAKGGTGYIAKDVDGASYSYAERLAQAVALKPDIVFFAGSSNDRGTRAGTPFASTAITAADLTAAALSTYRTLRGLGYAGPIVSFGIVPIDDSAEGAAAKIAYAEQAVADAVTAFADPQCWFVPVRTDPAGPWVTGAWNNEATPTSANSALITNIDPGDKTHPGAFGVAYYAQRRATAFKRSVLPNIR
;
A
#
# COMPACT_ATOMS: atom_id res chain seq x y z
N MET A 1 25.91 21.54 -51.91
CA MET A 1 24.68 20.90 -51.43
C MET A 1 24.84 20.73 -49.94
N ALA A 2 24.11 21.50 -49.15
CA ALA A 2 24.19 21.45 -47.69
C ALA A 2 23.32 20.28 -47.21
N ASP A 3 23.91 19.35 -46.47
CA ASP A 3 23.20 18.23 -45.86
C ASP A 3 22.11 18.76 -44.93
N ALA A 4 20.88 18.31 -45.17
CA ALA A 4 19.76 18.60 -44.30
C ALA A 4 20.06 18.02 -42.91
N ILE A 5 20.21 18.90 -41.92
CA ILE A 5 20.20 18.51 -40.51
C ILE A 5 18.83 17.87 -40.26
N ILE A 6 18.80 16.54 -40.20
CA ILE A 6 17.65 15.78 -39.72
C ILE A 6 17.58 16.05 -38.23
N THR A 7 16.86 17.10 -37.85
CA THR A 7 16.43 17.30 -36.47
C THR A 7 15.68 16.04 -36.06
N PRO A 8 16.07 15.35 -34.97
CA PRO A 8 15.31 14.19 -34.51
C PRO A 8 13.86 14.63 -34.31
N PRO A 9 12.87 13.79 -34.71
CA PRO A 9 11.47 14.15 -34.58
C PRO A 9 11.21 14.55 -33.12
N VAL A 10 10.65 15.74 -32.95
CA VAL A 10 10.10 16.19 -31.66
C VAL A 10 9.18 15.07 -31.18
N ARG A 11 9.57 14.32 -30.14
CA ARG A 11 8.69 13.31 -29.56
C ARG A 11 7.42 14.04 -29.16
N LEU A 12 6.32 13.78 -29.86
CA LEU A 12 4.99 14.21 -29.42
C LEU A 12 4.84 13.83 -27.95
N ALA A 13 4.32 14.74 -27.13
CA ALA A 13 4.10 14.47 -25.72
C ALA A 13 3.27 13.18 -25.58
N GLU A 14 3.79 12.19 -24.85
CA GLU A 14 3.11 10.91 -24.59
C GLU A 14 1.77 11.19 -23.90
N THR A 15 0.66 10.65 -24.41
CA THR A 15 -0.64 10.77 -23.73
C THR A 15 -0.61 10.03 -22.40
N LEU A 16 -1.47 10.41 -21.45
CA LEU A 16 -1.56 9.71 -20.16
C LEU A 16 -1.84 8.22 -20.35
N GLY A 17 -2.78 7.86 -21.24
CA GLY A 17 -3.06 6.46 -21.56
C GLY A 17 -1.85 5.71 -22.10
N ALA A 18 -1.09 6.30 -23.03
CA ALA A 18 0.12 5.69 -23.57
C ALA A 18 1.18 5.47 -22.48
N LYS A 19 1.38 6.48 -21.63
CA LYS A 19 2.30 6.43 -20.49
C LYS A 19 1.91 5.33 -19.50
N LEU A 20 0.67 5.30 -19.05
CA LEU A 20 0.18 4.27 -18.12
C LEU A 20 0.33 2.86 -18.70
N ARG A 21 0.05 2.66 -19.99
CA ARG A 21 0.24 1.35 -20.65
C ARG A 21 1.70 0.95 -20.72
N ARG A 22 2.61 1.90 -20.98
CA ARG A 22 4.05 1.63 -20.95
C ARG A 22 4.52 1.25 -19.55
N LEU A 23 4.16 2.04 -18.54
CA LEU A 23 4.52 1.78 -17.15
C LEU A 23 3.97 0.44 -16.63
N ALA A 24 2.74 0.09 -17.00
CA ALA A 24 2.16 -1.21 -16.65
C ALA A 24 2.92 -2.39 -17.28
N ARG A 25 3.35 -2.27 -18.55
CA ARG A 25 4.19 -3.28 -19.20
C ARG A 25 5.58 -3.38 -18.57
N ASP A 26 6.16 -2.26 -18.17
CA ASP A 26 7.45 -2.26 -17.47
C ASP A 26 7.32 -2.91 -16.08
N ALA A 27 6.21 -2.65 -15.37
CA ALA A 27 5.90 -3.32 -14.10
C ALA A 27 5.73 -4.84 -14.24
N GLU A 28 5.24 -5.33 -15.38
CA GLU A 28 5.16 -6.77 -15.67
C GLU A 28 6.53 -7.42 -15.87
N ARG A 29 7.54 -6.65 -16.30
CA ARG A 29 8.93 -7.13 -16.40
C ARG A 29 9.60 -7.21 -15.02
N GLY A 30 9.17 -6.37 -14.08
CA GLY A 30 9.62 -6.42 -12.70
C GLY A 30 9.13 -5.24 -11.86
N ASN A 31 8.74 -5.53 -10.63
CA ASN A 31 8.40 -4.54 -9.61
C ASN A 31 8.63 -5.13 -8.20
N PRO A 32 8.72 -4.30 -7.15
CA PRO A 32 9.00 -4.79 -5.80
C PRO A 32 7.99 -5.79 -5.25
N THR A 33 6.72 -5.74 -5.67
CA THR A 33 5.67 -6.64 -5.20
C THR A 33 5.77 -8.03 -5.84
N SER A 34 6.06 -8.12 -7.14
CA SER A 34 6.15 -9.39 -7.87
C SER A 34 7.53 -10.05 -7.77
N ASN A 35 8.60 -9.25 -7.67
CA ASN A 35 9.95 -9.77 -7.63
C ASN A 35 10.23 -10.49 -6.30
N LEU A 36 11.09 -11.51 -6.35
CA LEU A 36 11.66 -12.08 -5.13
C LEU A 36 12.53 -11.03 -4.43
N PRO A 37 12.54 -10.99 -3.08
CA PRO A 37 13.53 -10.21 -2.36
C PRO A 37 14.95 -10.70 -2.70
N TRP A 38 15.95 -9.89 -2.39
CA TRP A 38 17.35 -10.31 -2.50
C TRP A 38 17.68 -11.40 -1.49
N LYS A 39 17.18 -11.26 -0.26
CA LYS A 39 17.41 -12.21 0.84
C LYS A 39 16.14 -13.00 1.14
N ALA A 40 16.31 -14.31 1.35
CA ALA A 40 15.22 -15.16 1.81
C ALA A 40 14.87 -14.82 3.26
N PRO A 41 13.58 -14.83 3.65
CA PRO A 41 13.22 -14.75 5.05
C PRO A 41 13.93 -15.85 5.87
N PRO A 42 14.53 -15.52 7.03
CA PRO A 42 15.19 -16.52 7.88
C PRO A 42 14.23 -17.64 8.30
N ALA A 43 14.76 -18.85 8.49
CA ALA A 43 13.99 -19.94 9.08
C ALA A 43 13.57 -19.58 10.51
N TYR A 44 12.38 -20.01 10.91
CA TYR A 44 11.90 -19.87 12.28
C TYR A 44 12.86 -20.55 13.26
N ALA A 45 13.23 -19.85 14.34
CA ALA A 45 14.04 -20.38 15.42
C ALA A 45 13.35 -20.15 16.78
N GLN A 46 13.23 -21.19 17.58
CA GLN A 46 12.71 -21.08 18.95
C GLN A 46 13.58 -20.14 19.79
N GLY A 47 12.95 -19.30 20.61
CA GLY A 47 13.66 -18.39 21.51
C GLY A 47 14.30 -17.18 20.82
N GLU A 48 14.13 -17.04 19.51
CA GLU A 48 14.60 -15.87 18.76
C GLU A 48 13.88 -14.60 19.22
N ALA A 49 14.61 -13.49 19.31
CA ALA A 49 14.00 -12.19 19.52
C ALA A 49 13.27 -11.72 18.25
N ILE A 50 11.95 -11.55 18.34
CA ILE A 50 11.08 -11.16 17.22
C ILE A 50 10.48 -9.79 17.48
N LYS A 51 10.47 -8.95 16.45
CA LYS A 51 9.79 -7.66 16.43
C LYS A 51 8.57 -7.74 15.51
N THR A 52 7.54 -6.93 15.80
CA THR A 52 6.42 -6.73 14.88
C THR A 52 6.95 -6.38 13.49
N GLY A 53 6.49 -7.10 12.45
CA GLY A 53 6.83 -7.03 11.05
C GLY A 53 8.06 -7.85 10.61
N ASN A 54 8.72 -8.58 11.51
CA ASN A 54 9.66 -9.61 11.08
C ASN A 54 8.95 -10.76 10.37
N VAL A 55 9.61 -11.33 9.38
CA VAL A 55 9.14 -12.41 8.52
C VAL A 55 9.99 -13.66 8.74
N ARG A 56 9.36 -14.79 9.00
CA ARG A 56 10.04 -16.08 9.16
C ARG A 56 9.48 -17.13 8.23
N ALA A 57 10.35 -18.02 7.78
CA ALA A 57 9.98 -19.22 7.04
C ALA A 57 9.71 -20.38 8.02
N SER A 58 8.54 -21.01 7.91
CA SER A 58 8.12 -22.16 8.71
C SER A 58 7.25 -23.10 7.87
N GLY A 59 7.55 -24.41 7.87
CA GLY A 59 6.73 -25.42 7.18
C GLY A 59 6.45 -25.12 5.71
N GLY A 60 7.43 -24.60 4.95
CA GLY A 60 7.27 -24.24 3.54
C GLY A 60 6.47 -22.96 3.27
N ASN A 61 6.14 -22.18 4.31
CA ASN A 61 5.38 -20.94 4.23
C ASN A 61 6.17 -19.77 4.83
N TRP A 62 5.73 -18.56 4.51
CA TRP A 62 6.22 -17.33 5.14
C TRP A 62 5.15 -16.75 6.06
N TYR A 63 5.61 -16.21 7.18
CA TYR A 63 4.77 -15.60 8.19
C TYR A 63 5.35 -14.29 8.65
N GLU A 64 4.49 -13.31 8.85
CA GLU A 64 4.84 -12.04 9.46
C GLU A 64 4.43 -12.01 10.93
N ALA A 65 5.28 -11.47 11.80
CA ALA A 65 4.99 -11.24 13.20
C ALA A 65 4.16 -9.98 13.41
N LEU A 66 3.08 -10.05 14.19
CA LEU A 66 2.17 -8.94 14.49
C LEU A 66 2.47 -8.29 15.85
N SER A 67 3.56 -8.71 16.48
CA SER A 67 3.60 -9.22 17.85
C SER A 67 3.07 -8.35 19.01
N THR A 68 2.66 -9.04 20.07
CA THR A 68 2.46 -8.58 21.46
C THR A 68 3.57 -9.06 22.42
N ALA A 69 4.40 -10.02 22.02
CA ALA A 69 5.56 -10.54 22.74
C ALA A 69 6.86 -10.41 21.90
N THR A 70 8.03 -10.49 22.55
CA THR A 70 9.33 -10.24 21.91
C THR A 70 10.14 -11.50 21.60
N THR A 71 9.62 -12.71 21.90
CA THR A 71 10.39 -13.96 21.80
C THR A 71 9.57 -15.07 21.17
N ALA A 72 10.12 -15.71 20.15
CA ALA A 72 9.49 -16.82 19.42
C ALA A 72 9.24 -18.04 20.32
N GLY A 73 8.06 -18.64 20.18
CA GLY A 73 7.60 -19.81 20.93
C GLY A 73 8.33 -21.11 20.60
N ALA A 74 7.83 -22.22 21.15
CA ALA A 74 8.48 -23.53 21.02
C ALA A 74 8.37 -24.14 19.61
N SER A 75 7.32 -23.81 18.87
CA SER A 75 7.06 -24.35 17.53
C SER A 75 6.71 -23.23 16.55
N GLY A 76 7.24 -23.31 15.33
CA GLY A 76 6.92 -22.35 14.29
C GLY A 76 5.45 -22.39 13.87
N PRO A 77 4.90 -21.27 13.35
CA PRO A 77 3.53 -21.22 12.85
C PRO A 77 3.33 -22.16 11.65
N THR A 78 2.12 -22.73 11.53
CA THR A 78 1.74 -23.68 10.48
C THR A 78 0.38 -23.38 9.83
N HIS A 79 -0.34 -22.38 10.32
CA HIS A 79 -1.66 -22.00 9.79
C HIS A 79 -1.53 -21.40 8.39
N THR A 80 -2.51 -21.66 7.51
CA THR A 80 -2.51 -21.13 6.13
C THR A 80 -3.78 -20.33 5.83
N ILE A 81 -4.38 -19.77 6.87
CA ILE A 81 -5.61 -18.96 6.79
C ILE A 81 -5.31 -17.51 7.17
N ALA A 82 -6.24 -16.60 6.90
CA ALA A 82 -6.09 -15.17 7.17
C ALA A 82 -5.99 -14.85 8.67
N ASN A 83 -6.60 -15.68 9.54
CA ASN A 83 -6.58 -15.45 10.98
C ASN A 83 -5.17 -15.66 11.50
N PRO A 84 -4.61 -14.67 12.21
CA PRO A 84 -3.31 -14.83 12.79
C PRO A 84 -3.37 -15.81 13.98
N ALA A 85 -2.29 -16.55 14.20
CA ALA A 85 -2.19 -17.52 15.28
C ALA A 85 -0.93 -17.31 16.11
N PHE A 86 -1.05 -17.52 17.41
CA PHE A 86 0.06 -17.52 18.33
C PHE A 86 0.94 -18.77 18.17
N ASP A 87 2.25 -18.63 18.34
CA ASP A 87 3.22 -19.74 18.36
C ASP A 87 3.40 -20.39 19.75
N GLY A 88 2.74 -19.85 20.77
CA GLY A 88 2.61 -20.42 22.11
C GLY A 88 1.22 -21.01 22.36
N ALA A 89 1.02 -21.57 23.56
CA ALA A 89 -0.28 -22.08 23.97
C ALA A 89 -1.28 -20.94 24.21
N GLY A 90 -2.48 -21.04 23.64
CA GLY A 90 -3.52 -20.01 23.79
C GLY A 90 -3.09 -18.66 23.19
N SER A 91 -3.16 -17.59 23.98
CA SER A 91 -2.80 -16.21 23.58
C SER A 91 -1.37 -15.81 24.01
N THR A 92 -0.46 -16.78 24.10
CA THR A 92 0.93 -16.56 24.53
C THR A 92 1.90 -16.67 23.35
N GLY A 93 3.03 -15.97 23.42
CA GLY A 93 4.05 -15.97 22.36
C GLY A 93 3.82 -14.91 21.29
N VAL A 94 4.46 -15.09 20.13
CA VAL A 94 4.34 -14.17 19.00
C VAL A 94 3.09 -14.53 18.20
N LEU A 95 2.29 -13.51 17.89
CA LEU A 95 1.17 -13.62 16.95
C LEU A 95 1.71 -13.56 15.52
N TRP A 96 1.46 -14.58 14.71
CA TRP A 96 1.93 -14.69 13.33
C TRP A 96 0.77 -14.62 12.35
N SER A 97 0.95 -13.93 11.22
CA SER A 97 0.01 -13.94 10.09
C SER A 97 0.66 -14.57 8.87
N TRP A 98 -0.06 -15.47 8.22
CA TRP A 98 0.39 -16.11 7.00
C TRP A 98 0.42 -15.12 5.83
N ILE A 99 1.56 -15.05 5.12
CA ILE A 99 1.74 -14.17 3.94
C ILE A 99 1.89 -14.95 2.63
N GLY A 100 1.73 -16.29 2.67
CA GLY A 100 1.77 -17.17 1.50
C GLY A 100 2.83 -18.27 1.61
N ALA A 101 2.86 -19.13 0.59
CA ALA A 101 3.91 -20.13 0.43
C ALA A 101 5.28 -19.46 0.25
N ALA A 102 6.34 -20.11 0.77
CA ALA A 102 7.70 -19.64 0.60
C ALA A 102 8.08 -19.68 -0.88
N ARG A 103 8.58 -18.55 -1.42
CA ARG A 103 8.94 -18.42 -2.84
C ARG A 103 10.44 -18.59 -3.13
N MET A 104 11.26 -18.57 -2.07
CA MET A 104 12.70 -18.82 -2.11
C MET A 104 13.18 -19.35 -0.76
N THR A 105 14.28 -20.11 -0.77
CA THR A 105 14.86 -20.76 0.42
C THR A 105 16.30 -20.36 0.71
N ALA A 106 16.94 -19.61 -0.19
CA ALA A 106 18.30 -19.12 -0.05
C ALA A 106 18.41 -17.70 -0.63
N ASP A 107 19.36 -16.93 -0.11
CA ASP A 107 19.68 -15.60 -0.61
C ASP A 107 20.17 -15.66 -2.07
N ASP A 108 19.87 -14.62 -2.82
CA ASP A 108 20.49 -14.38 -4.12
C ASP A 108 22.01 -14.23 -3.96
N GLY A 109 22.82 -14.82 -4.85
CA GLY A 109 24.28 -14.71 -4.78
C GLY A 109 24.80 -13.28 -4.91
N ALA A 110 23.97 -12.37 -5.46
CA ALA A 110 24.23 -10.93 -5.54
C ALA A 110 23.38 -10.12 -4.54
N ALA A 111 22.92 -10.73 -3.44
CA ALA A 111 22.16 -10.02 -2.42
C ALA A 111 23.03 -8.95 -1.72
N PRO A 112 22.49 -7.73 -1.51
CA PRO A 112 23.13 -6.73 -0.65
C PRO A 112 23.28 -7.24 0.79
N THR A 113 24.41 -6.89 1.42
CA THR A 113 24.61 -7.17 2.85
C THR A 113 24.05 -6.03 3.68
N VAL A 114 23.28 -6.36 4.72
CA VAL A 114 22.69 -5.41 5.65
C VAL A 114 23.36 -5.54 7.01
N SER A 115 23.75 -4.42 7.60
CA SER A 115 24.35 -4.36 8.94
C SER A 115 23.85 -3.12 9.68
N VAL A 116 23.82 -3.19 11.01
CA VAL A 116 23.44 -2.09 11.88
C VAL A 116 24.71 -1.51 12.51
N GLU A 117 24.88 -0.19 12.40
CA GLU A 117 25.99 0.54 13.02
C GLU A 117 25.48 1.54 14.06
N ALA A 118 26.27 1.76 15.11
CA ALA A 118 25.95 2.74 16.13
C ALA A 118 25.94 4.16 15.55
N TYR A 119 25.00 5.01 15.99
CA TYR A 119 24.80 6.35 15.43
C TYR A 119 26.06 7.23 15.44
N GLY A 120 26.83 7.17 16.53
CA GLY A 120 28.02 8.00 16.76
C GLY A 120 29.27 7.56 16.00
N SER A 121 29.24 6.41 15.32
CA SER A 121 30.40 5.82 14.64
C SER A 121 30.04 5.33 13.23
N PRO A 122 29.52 6.19 12.32
CA PRO A 122 29.16 5.77 10.99
C PRO A 122 30.41 5.39 10.18
N SER A 123 30.37 4.26 9.47
CA SER A 123 31.49 3.84 8.61
C SER A 123 31.57 4.61 7.27
N LEU A 124 30.56 5.42 6.95
CA LEU A 124 30.44 6.20 5.71
C LEU A 124 30.56 7.70 5.96
N GLY A 125 31.10 8.42 4.97
CA GLY A 125 31.54 9.82 5.09
C GLY A 125 30.43 10.85 4.89
N LEU A 126 30.04 11.10 3.64
CA LEU A 126 29.14 12.19 3.27
C LEU A 126 27.71 11.90 3.73
N LEU A 127 27.05 12.89 4.31
CA LEU A 127 25.65 12.81 4.75
C LEU A 127 24.78 13.75 3.92
N TYR A 128 23.77 13.17 3.27
CA TYR A 128 22.70 13.91 2.60
C TYR A 128 21.44 13.88 3.47
N GLN A 129 21.22 14.94 4.25
CA GLN A 129 19.98 15.11 5.00
C GLN A 129 18.85 15.65 4.13
N PRO A 130 17.60 15.20 4.31
CA PRO A 130 16.49 15.59 3.46
C PRO A 130 16.08 17.06 3.62
N VAL A 131 16.23 17.63 4.82
CA VAL A 131 15.87 19.04 5.07
C VAL A 131 16.87 20.00 4.42
N SER A 132 18.18 19.71 4.51
CA SER A 132 19.22 20.56 3.93
C SER A 132 19.50 20.24 2.45
N HIS A 133 19.13 19.05 1.97
CA HIS A 133 19.31 18.61 0.59
C HIS A 133 18.01 18.04 -0.02
N PRO A 134 16.89 18.80 -0.01
CA PRO A 134 15.58 18.28 -0.39
C PRO A 134 15.53 17.77 -1.84
N GLY A 135 16.27 18.40 -2.75
CA GLY A 135 16.33 18.01 -4.16
C GLY A 135 17.07 16.69 -4.45
N ARG A 136 17.64 16.03 -3.43
CA ARG A 136 18.32 14.73 -3.58
C ARG A 136 17.37 13.53 -3.43
N PHE A 137 16.16 13.78 -2.91
CA PHE A 137 15.20 12.74 -2.57
C PHE A 137 13.87 13.03 -3.24
N ARG A 138 13.17 11.98 -3.65
CA ARG A 138 11.78 12.06 -4.11
C ARG A 138 10.86 11.42 -3.09
N MET A 139 9.97 12.22 -2.51
CA MET A 139 8.83 11.70 -1.75
C MET A 139 7.77 11.16 -2.70
N LEU A 140 7.22 9.99 -2.38
CA LEU A 140 6.12 9.33 -3.07
C LEU A 140 4.95 9.12 -2.11
N GLY A 141 3.73 9.33 -2.57
CA GLY A 141 2.50 9.04 -1.82
C GLY A 141 2.27 9.93 -0.59
N ALA A 142 3.08 10.97 -0.41
CA ALA A 142 3.04 11.88 0.74
C ALA A 142 3.72 13.23 0.44
N THR A 143 3.47 14.22 1.30
CA THR A 143 4.21 15.47 1.41
C THR A 143 5.35 15.29 2.42
N PRO A 144 6.57 15.78 2.14
CA PRO A 144 7.64 15.82 3.14
C PRO A 144 7.37 16.91 4.18
N GLU A 145 6.75 16.56 5.31
CA GLU A 145 6.61 17.48 6.44
C GLU A 145 7.95 17.59 7.19
N VAL A 146 8.46 18.81 7.34
CA VAL A 146 9.69 19.07 8.10
C VAL A 146 9.37 18.97 9.58
N TYR A 147 9.66 17.81 10.18
CA TYR A 147 9.38 17.55 11.59
C TYR A 147 10.49 18.07 12.52
N SER A 148 11.73 18.08 12.04
CA SER A 148 12.88 18.68 12.72
C SER A 148 13.83 19.31 11.71
N THR A 149 14.91 19.94 12.17
CA THR A 149 15.94 20.52 11.29
C THR A 149 16.64 19.50 10.39
N THR A 150 16.46 18.19 10.63
CA THR A 150 17.17 17.13 9.91
C THR A 150 16.27 16.05 9.30
N GLN A 151 14.98 15.99 9.64
CA GLN A 151 14.14 14.87 9.25
C GLN A 151 12.81 15.27 8.62
N TRP A 152 12.35 14.42 7.70
CA TRP A 152 11.01 14.46 7.16
C TRP A 152 10.13 13.41 7.83
N LYS A 153 8.86 13.78 7.99
CA LYS A 153 7.77 12.87 8.32
C LYS A 153 6.80 12.84 7.13
N PRO A 154 6.51 11.67 6.51
CA PRO A 154 5.64 11.62 5.33
C PRO A 154 4.18 11.87 5.69
N ALA A 155 3.67 13.07 5.41
CA ALA A 155 2.30 13.47 5.67
C ALA A 155 1.41 13.18 4.45
N VAL A 156 0.33 12.43 4.62
CA VAL A 156 -0.50 11.96 3.49
C VAL A 156 -1.74 12.84 3.31
N PHE A 157 -2.57 12.98 4.34
CA PHE A 157 -3.77 13.81 4.30
C PHE A 157 -4.29 14.09 5.70
N GLN A 158 -5.26 15.01 5.83
CA GLN A 158 -6.02 15.21 7.06
C GLN A 158 -7.24 14.28 7.07
N SER A 159 -7.29 13.33 8.01
CA SER A 159 -8.45 12.43 8.18
C SER A 159 -9.66 13.11 8.79
N LYS A 160 -9.40 14.17 9.57
CA LYS A 160 -10.34 15.14 10.14
C LYS A 160 -9.58 16.42 10.45
N SER A 161 -10.28 17.46 10.90
CA SER A 161 -9.64 18.72 11.30
C SER A 161 -8.52 18.47 12.31
N GLY A 162 -7.31 18.94 11.99
CA GLY A 162 -6.12 18.85 12.85
C GLY A 162 -5.55 17.44 13.05
N THR A 163 -5.99 16.42 12.29
CA THR A 163 -5.49 15.05 12.40
C THR A 163 -4.87 14.54 11.09
N THR A 164 -3.56 14.73 10.95
CA THR A 164 -2.76 14.23 9.84
C THR A 164 -2.60 12.71 9.93
N VAL A 165 -2.83 12.02 8.81
CA VAL A 165 -2.39 10.64 8.59
C VAL A 165 -0.98 10.67 8.03
N TYR A 166 -0.09 9.92 8.65
CA TYR A 166 1.32 9.82 8.26
C TYR A 166 1.62 8.43 7.71
N GLY A 167 2.61 8.31 6.81
CA GLY A 167 3.21 7.02 6.44
C GLY A 167 2.46 6.16 5.43
N ALA A 168 1.12 6.24 5.36
CA ALA A 168 0.29 5.37 4.51
C ALA A 168 0.70 5.41 3.01
N SER A 169 1.14 4.26 2.48
CA SER A 169 1.61 4.08 1.09
C SER A 169 2.78 4.98 0.66
N SER A 170 3.47 5.59 1.63
CA SER A 170 4.57 6.52 1.36
C SER A 170 5.90 5.81 1.12
N GLY A 171 6.78 6.47 0.38
CA GLY A 171 8.14 6.00 0.13
C GLY A 171 9.06 7.16 -0.25
N ILE A 172 10.36 6.95 -0.10
CA ILE A 172 11.40 7.91 -0.48
C ILE A 172 12.35 7.25 -1.45
N GLU A 173 12.45 7.80 -2.64
CA GLU A 173 13.35 7.32 -3.69
C GLU A 173 14.56 8.24 -3.87
N PHE A 174 15.70 7.62 -4.16
CA PHE A 174 16.90 8.30 -4.59
C PHE A 174 17.76 7.36 -5.45
N MET A 175 18.58 7.94 -6.30
CA MET A 175 19.69 7.26 -6.95
C MET A 175 20.90 7.36 -6.03
N VAL A 176 21.68 6.28 -5.95
CA VAL A 176 22.97 6.27 -5.28
C VAL A 176 24.04 5.77 -6.25
N PHE A 177 25.15 6.49 -6.33
CA PHE A 177 26.37 6.03 -7.01
C PHE A 177 27.42 5.73 -5.93
N ASP A 178 27.47 4.47 -5.48
CA ASP A 178 28.42 4.00 -4.45
C ASP A 178 28.49 2.46 -4.45
N SER A 179 29.39 1.88 -3.64
CA SER A 179 29.40 0.45 -3.27
C SER A 179 28.67 0.17 -1.95
N ALA A 180 28.31 1.21 -1.18
CA ALA A 180 27.48 1.09 0.01
C ALA A 180 26.78 2.41 0.34
N PHE A 181 25.65 2.32 1.03
CA PHE A 181 24.99 3.46 1.64
C PHE A 181 24.48 3.09 3.02
N ALA A 182 24.21 4.08 3.87
CA ALA A 182 23.59 3.86 5.17
C ALA A 182 22.43 4.82 5.40
N ILE A 183 21.31 4.32 5.89
CA ILE A 183 20.11 5.12 6.19
C ILE A 183 20.08 5.42 7.69
N ASP A 184 19.80 6.68 8.04
CA ASP A 184 19.61 7.09 9.43
C ASP A 184 18.26 6.57 9.94
N HIS A 185 18.28 5.61 10.86
CA HIS A 185 17.10 5.11 11.54
C HIS A 185 17.00 5.74 12.91
N VAL A 186 16.04 6.66 13.05
CA VAL A 186 15.82 7.44 14.26
C VAL A 186 15.29 6.55 15.40
N ALA A 187 15.79 6.75 16.62
CA ALA A 187 15.26 6.12 17.83
C ALA A 187 13.73 6.22 17.89
N PHE A 188 13.07 5.12 18.24
CA PHE A 188 11.62 5.00 18.42
C PHE A 188 10.77 5.26 17.16
N ALA A 189 11.37 5.53 16.00
CA ALA A 189 10.63 5.62 14.74
C ALA A 189 10.20 4.23 14.26
N GLN A 190 9.03 4.15 13.61
CA GLN A 190 8.58 2.89 13.04
C GLN A 190 9.54 2.41 11.95
N GLY A 191 9.67 1.08 11.85
CA GLY A 191 10.66 0.45 10.99
C GLY A 191 10.43 0.67 9.51
N MET A 192 11.48 0.39 8.73
CA MET A 192 11.53 0.63 7.30
C MET A 192 12.06 -0.58 6.52
N THR A 193 11.58 -0.74 5.29
CA THR A 193 12.12 -1.67 4.31
C THR A 193 12.91 -0.91 3.26
N VAL A 194 13.96 -1.56 2.75
CA VAL A 194 14.84 -1.01 1.71
C VAL A 194 14.65 -1.83 0.45
N ILE A 195 14.48 -1.14 -0.67
CA ILE A 195 14.39 -1.71 -2.01
C ILE A 195 15.59 -1.20 -2.79
N VAL A 196 16.32 -2.11 -3.43
CA VAL A 196 17.44 -1.80 -4.33
C VAL A 196 17.12 -2.41 -5.70
N ASP A 197 17.15 -1.57 -6.72
CA ASP A 197 16.92 -1.95 -8.12
C ASP A 197 15.62 -2.74 -8.34
N GLY A 198 14.55 -2.31 -7.66
CA GLY A 198 13.21 -2.89 -7.81
C GLY A 198 12.99 -4.21 -7.06
N ARG A 199 13.89 -4.59 -6.14
CA ARG A 199 13.75 -5.76 -5.26
C ARG A 199 13.94 -5.34 -3.81
N PHE A 200 13.09 -5.82 -2.91
CA PHE A 200 13.32 -5.68 -1.47
C PHE A 200 14.66 -6.32 -1.10
N VAL A 201 15.50 -5.63 -0.33
CA VAL A 201 16.74 -6.21 0.21
C VAL A 201 16.39 -7.39 1.11
N SER A 202 15.40 -7.21 1.99
CA SER A 202 14.76 -8.26 2.77
C SER A 202 13.28 -7.91 2.95
N LEU A 203 12.44 -8.91 3.19
CA LEU A 203 11.07 -8.68 3.67
C LEU A 203 11.04 -8.38 5.17
N ASP A 204 12.11 -8.71 5.90
CA ASP A 204 12.33 -8.19 7.26
C ASP A 204 12.57 -6.69 7.20
N HIS A 205 11.95 -5.96 8.13
CA HIS A 205 12.35 -4.59 8.46
C HIS A 205 13.19 -4.57 9.74
N ASP A 206 13.87 -3.44 9.96
CA ASP A 206 14.82 -3.21 11.06
C ASP A 206 14.18 -3.08 12.46
N GLY A 207 12.86 -2.98 12.53
CA GLY A 207 12.11 -2.87 13.78
C GLY A 207 11.96 -1.43 14.26
N VAL A 208 11.64 -1.27 15.55
CA VAL A 208 11.69 0.04 16.23
C VAL A 208 12.94 0.05 17.10
N PRO A 209 13.97 0.86 16.79
CA PRO A 209 15.22 0.84 17.54
C PRO A 209 15.09 1.68 18.80
N SER A 210 15.72 1.25 19.90
CA SER A 210 15.73 1.98 21.17
C SER A 210 16.68 3.18 21.18
N SER A 211 17.62 3.21 20.23
CA SER A 211 18.55 4.32 20.00
C SER A 211 18.67 4.56 18.50
N SER A 212 19.01 5.78 18.08
CA SER A 212 19.29 6.03 16.67
C SER A 212 20.44 5.12 16.21
N GLN A 213 20.39 4.70 14.96
CA GLN A 213 21.35 3.77 14.37
C GLN A 213 21.46 4.02 12.87
N TRP A 214 22.48 3.44 12.25
CA TRP A 214 22.65 3.44 10.80
C TRP A 214 22.35 2.05 10.26
N LEU A 215 21.39 1.96 9.34
CA LEU A 215 21.17 0.75 8.56
C LEU A 215 22.05 0.80 7.32
N LYS A 216 23.22 0.14 7.37
CA LYS A 216 24.16 0.08 6.26
C LYS A 216 23.83 -1.06 5.31
N VAL A 217 23.72 -0.71 4.03
CA VAL A 217 23.52 -1.64 2.90
C VAL A 217 24.78 -1.61 2.03
N ALA A 218 25.52 -2.71 2.03
CA ALA A 218 26.65 -2.91 1.14
C ALA A 218 26.20 -3.61 -0.15
N LEU A 219 26.54 -3.01 -1.28
CA LEU A 219 26.09 -3.40 -2.61
C LEU A 219 27.18 -4.21 -3.32
N PRO A 220 26.86 -5.41 -3.86
CA PRO A 220 27.84 -6.20 -4.58
C PRO A 220 28.15 -5.59 -5.95
N GLY A 221 29.39 -5.83 -6.40
CA GLY A 221 29.87 -5.38 -7.72
C GLY A 221 30.58 -4.03 -7.73
N GLY A 222 30.90 -3.46 -6.57
CA GLY A 222 31.66 -2.21 -6.47
C GLY A 222 30.83 -0.95 -6.70
N MET A 223 31.50 0.17 -6.99
CA MET A 223 30.87 1.48 -7.13
C MET A 223 30.10 1.60 -8.44
N ARG A 224 28.77 1.68 -8.36
CA ARG A 224 27.88 1.85 -9.52
C ARG A 224 26.58 2.55 -9.14
N GLU A 225 25.81 2.92 -10.16
CA GLU A 225 24.50 3.53 -9.97
C GLU A 225 23.46 2.47 -9.57
N HIS A 226 22.67 2.79 -8.54
CA HIS A 226 21.57 2.00 -8.05
C HIS A 226 20.36 2.89 -7.76
N ARG A 227 19.17 2.36 -7.99
CA ARG A 227 17.94 3.01 -7.55
C ARG A 227 17.54 2.43 -6.20
N VAL A 228 17.39 3.30 -5.21
CA VAL A 228 16.96 2.93 -3.87
C VAL A 228 15.59 3.52 -3.58
N GLU A 229 14.73 2.72 -2.97
CA GLU A 229 13.49 3.18 -2.35
C GLU A 229 13.47 2.72 -0.90
N VAL A 230 13.14 3.64 0.01
CA VAL A 230 12.87 3.35 1.42
C VAL A 230 11.38 3.48 1.65
N ARG A 231 10.76 2.45 2.21
CA ARG A 231 9.34 2.47 2.59
C ARG A 231 9.22 2.24 4.07
N GLY A 232 8.50 3.10 4.77
CA GLY A 232 8.23 2.91 6.19
C GLY A 232 6.91 2.24 6.47
N ARG A 233 6.66 2.01 7.76
CA ARG A 233 5.37 1.53 8.24
C ARG A 233 4.27 2.54 7.91
N ARG A 234 3.05 2.03 7.74
CA ARG A 234 1.86 2.86 7.45
C ARG A 234 1.55 3.89 8.54
N ASP A 235 2.08 3.70 9.74
CA ASP A 235 1.86 4.53 10.92
C ASP A 235 3.22 5.15 11.26
N ASP A 236 3.37 6.46 11.12
CA ASP A 236 4.45 7.27 11.72
C ASP A 236 5.90 6.75 11.61
N TRP A 237 6.56 6.99 10.46
CA TRP A 237 8.00 6.79 10.28
C TRP A 237 8.69 8.10 9.87
N ASN A 238 10.01 8.15 10.10
CA ASN A 238 10.83 9.33 9.82
C ASN A 238 11.97 8.97 8.86
N PHE A 239 12.36 9.94 8.04
CA PHE A 239 13.55 9.84 7.21
C PHE A 239 14.50 10.98 7.53
N ARG A 240 15.74 10.63 7.90
CA ARG A 240 16.77 11.60 8.31
C ARG A 240 17.99 11.62 7.38
N GLY A 241 17.91 10.88 6.28
CA GLY A 241 18.84 10.97 5.17
C GLY A 241 19.72 9.74 5.01
N VAL A 242 20.71 9.91 4.14
CA VAL A 242 21.55 8.82 3.66
C VAL A 242 23.01 9.22 3.76
N ARG A 243 23.84 8.31 4.27
CA ARG A 243 25.29 8.38 4.18
C ARG A 243 25.83 7.55 3.04
N VAL A 244 26.86 8.06 2.40
CA VAL A 244 27.64 7.41 1.34
C VAL A 244 29.12 7.63 1.59
N SER A 245 29.99 6.96 0.86
CA SER A 245 31.44 7.19 0.91
C SER A 245 31.79 8.63 0.51
N THR A 246 33.05 9.02 0.71
CA THR A 246 33.53 10.36 0.33
C THR A 246 33.52 10.62 -1.18
N LEU A 247 33.44 9.56 -1.99
CA LEU A 247 33.32 9.63 -3.45
C LEU A 247 31.87 9.41 -3.93
N GLY A 248 31.00 8.94 -3.04
CA GLY A 248 29.63 8.57 -3.34
C GLY A 248 28.74 9.77 -3.65
N GLN A 249 27.66 9.52 -4.37
CA GLN A 249 26.66 10.55 -4.70
C GLN A 249 25.24 10.07 -4.45
N VAL A 250 24.38 11.01 -4.05
CA VAL A 250 22.93 10.83 -3.96
C VAL A 250 22.26 11.89 -4.83
N TYR A 251 21.23 11.53 -5.58
CA TYR A 251 20.41 12.46 -6.37
C TYR A 251 19.01 11.90 -6.60
N ALA A 252 18.04 12.77 -6.88
CA ALA A 252 16.69 12.33 -7.16
C ALA A 252 16.64 11.57 -8.51
N PRO A 253 15.83 10.51 -8.64
CA PRO A 253 15.67 9.82 -9.92
C PRO A 253 15.02 10.74 -10.96
N PRO A 254 15.06 10.44 -12.27
CA PRO A 254 14.31 11.19 -13.27
C PRO A 254 12.80 11.21 -12.99
N ALA A 255 12.13 12.33 -13.26
CA ALA A 255 10.68 12.51 -13.02
C ALA A 255 9.80 12.12 -14.21
N THR A 256 10.41 11.80 -15.36
CA THR A 256 9.73 11.60 -16.66
C THR A 256 8.64 10.54 -16.60
N ASP A 257 8.83 9.52 -15.76
CA ASP A 257 7.96 8.36 -15.63
C ASP A 257 7.13 8.38 -14.33
N LEU A 258 6.97 9.55 -13.71
CA LEU A 258 6.10 9.69 -12.56
C LEU A 258 4.66 9.91 -13.01
N VAL A 259 3.76 9.13 -12.43
CA VAL A 259 2.31 9.29 -12.49
C VAL A 259 1.84 9.34 -11.05
N ARG A 260 1.02 10.34 -10.71
CA ARG A 260 0.41 10.48 -9.39
C ARG A 260 -0.99 9.93 -9.39
N ALA A 261 -1.24 9.02 -8.46
CA ALA A 261 -2.55 8.48 -8.19
C ALA A 261 -3.00 8.81 -6.78
N VAL A 262 -4.31 8.97 -6.61
CA VAL A 262 -4.95 9.11 -5.30
C VAL A 262 -5.97 7.99 -5.15
N PHE A 263 -5.87 7.19 -4.10
CA PHE A 263 -6.92 6.27 -3.64
C PHE A 263 -7.70 6.92 -2.50
N ILE A 264 -9.02 6.94 -2.61
CA ILE A 264 -9.94 7.28 -1.51
C ILE A 264 -10.67 6.00 -1.13
N GLU A 265 -10.44 5.54 0.10
CA GLU A 265 -10.96 4.25 0.58
C GLU A 265 -11.25 4.26 2.10
N ASP A 266 -11.80 3.17 2.61
CA ASP A 266 -12.17 2.89 3.98
C ASP A 266 -11.06 2.13 4.75
N SER A 267 -11.44 1.29 5.73
CA SER A 267 -10.51 0.50 6.54
C SER A 267 -9.77 -0.58 5.75
N ILE A 268 -10.29 -1.03 4.61
CA ILE A 268 -9.61 -2.04 3.79
C ILE A 268 -8.33 -1.46 3.20
N GLY A 269 -8.42 -0.24 2.65
CA GLY A 269 -7.29 0.48 2.08
C GLY A 269 -6.37 1.12 3.13
N ALA A 270 -6.94 1.64 4.24
CA ALA A 270 -6.16 2.19 5.34
C ALA A 270 -5.33 1.12 6.05
N GLY A 271 -5.82 -0.12 5.98
CA GLY A 271 -5.42 -1.19 6.85
C GLY A 271 -6.07 -1.06 8.23
N SER A 272 -6.39 -2.20 8.82
CA SER A 272 -6.96 -2.30 10.17
C SER A 272 -5.92 -2.83 11.16
N ASN A 273 -6.34 -3.05 12.40
CA ASN A 273 -5.54 -3.79 13.38
C ASN A 273 -5.27 -5.25 12.96
N TYR A 274 -5.83 -5.70 11.82
CA TYR A 274 -5.73 -7.05 11.24
C TYR A 274 -4.88 -7.12 9.95
N GLY A 275 -4.30 -5.99 9.51
CA GLY A 275 -3.36 -5.93 8.39
C GLY A 275 -3.60 -4.73 7.45
N PRO A 276 -2.71 -4.46 6.47
CA PRO A 276 -1.40 -5.07 6.31
C PRO A 276 -0.42 -4.62 7.40
N TYR A 277 0.41 -5.55 7.87
CA TYR A 277 1.48 -5.27 8.83
C TYR A 277 2.84 -5.11 8.14
N MET A 278 3.00 -5.73 6.96
CA MET A 278 4.23 -5.65 6.17
C MET A 278 4.61 -4.19 5.89
N VAL A 279 5.76 -3.81 6.42
CA VAL A 279 6.31 -2.47 6.30
C VAL A 279 6.52 -2.11 4.83
N GLY A 280 5.92 -1.00 4.40
CA GLY A 280 6.00 -0.53 3.03
C GLY A 280 5.16 -1.31 2.00
N GLN A 281 4.28 -2.22 2.44
CA GLN A 281 3.47 -3.06 1.56
C GLN A 281 1.98 -2.92 1.83
N THR A 282 1.50 -1.67 1.91
CA THR A 282 0.06 -1.38 1.95
C THR A 282 -0.64 -1.82 0.65
N LEU A 283 -1.96 -2.05 0.70
CA LEU A 283 -2.74 -2.47 -0.46
C LEU A 283 -2.51 -1.55 -1.66
N HIS A 284 -2.66 -0.23 -1.47
CA HIS A 284 -2.48 0.74 -2.55
C HIS A 284 -1.05 0.75 -3.08
N ARG A 285 -0.05 0.56 -2.22
CA ARG A 285 1.35 0.49 -2.66
C ARG A 285 1.61 -0.72 -3.54
N GLN A 286 1.13 -1.88 -3.12
CA GLN A 286 1.23 -3.11 -3.91
C GLN A 286 0.47 -2.99 -5.25
N PHE A 287 -0.72 -2.39 -5.23
CA PHE A 287 -1.45 -2.08 -6.46
C PHE A 287 -0.64 -1.18 -7.39
N GLY A 288 -0.05 -0.10 -6.86
CA GLY A 288 0.79 0.84 -7.59
C GLY A 288 2.00 0.17 -8.24
N ASP A 289 2.71 -0.68 -7.49
CA ASP A 289 3.84 -1.47 -8.00
C ASP A 289 3.41 -2.35 -9.18
N LEU A 290 2.26 -3.02 -9.10
CA LEU A 290 1.73 -3.95 -10.12
C LEU A 290 1.21 -3.27 -11.39
N VAL A 291 0.91 -1.97 -11.34
CA VAL A 291 0.44 -1.17 -12.49
C VAL A 291 1.44 -0.11 -12.94
N GLY A 292 2.61 -0.04 -12.29
CA GLY A 292 3.69 0.90 -12.62
C GLY A 292 3.46 2.34 -12.13
N ILE A 293 2.50 2.57 -11.23
CA ILE A 293 2.22 3.89 -10.64
C ILE A 293 2.87 3.98 -9.26
N ARG A 294 4.01 4.66 -9.19
CA ARG A 294 4.84 4.74 -7.98
C ARG A 294 4.43 5.85 -7.01
N ASP A 295 3.82 6.95 -7.46
CA ASP A 295 3.37 8.03 -6.59
C ASP A 295 1.90 7.83 -6.19
N MET A 296 1.68 6.90 -5.25
CA MET A 296 0.36 6.42 -4.85
C MET A 296 -0.04 6.98 -3.48
N TRP A 297 -0.95 7.94 -3.47
CA TRP A 297 -1.49 8.55 -2.26
C TRP A 297 -2.65 7.75 -1.72
N SER A 298 -2.61 7.42 -0.43
CA SER A 298 -3.66 6.66 0.24
C SER A 298 -4.46 7.56 1.18
N LEU A 299 -5.53 8.14 0.66
CA LEU A 299 -6.50 8.93 1.43
C LEU A 299 -7.55 8.01 2.05
N ALA A 300 -7.08 6.96 2.72
CA ALA A 300 -7.91 5.91 3.28
C ALA A 300 -8.05 6.06 4.79
N LYS A 301 -9.26 5.83 5.31
CA LYS A 301 -9.55 5.95 6.74
C LYS A 301 -10.65 4.98 7.15
N GLY A 302 -10.37 4.20 8.19
CA GLY A 302 -11.31 3.23 8.73
C GLY A 302 -12.63 3.85 9.19
N GLY A 303 -13.72 3.10 9.00
CA GLY A 303 -15.08 3.48 9.40
C GLY A 303 -15.76 4.48 8.46
N THR A 304 -15.15 4.87 7.34
CA THR A 304 -15.70 5.92 6.46
C THR A 304 -16.19 5.36 5.13
N GLY A 305 -16.92 6.20 4.39
CA GLY A 305 -17.51 5.87 3.11
C GLY A 305 -17.93 7.08 2.28
N TYR A 306 -18.81 6.86 1.31
CA TYR A 306 -19.50 7.91 0.56
C TYR A 306 -20.41 8.72 1.48
N ILE A 307 -21.13 8.07 2.39
CA ILE A 307 -22.00 8.70 3.40
C ILE A 307 -21.41 8.50 4.79
N ALA A 308 -20.94 7.29 5.08
CA ALA A 308 -20.43 6.89 6.38
C ALA A 308 -19.23 7.74 6.81
N LYS A 309 -19.26 8.10 8.08
CA LYS A 309 -18.13 8.65 8.83
C LYS A 309 -17.76 7.64 9.91
N ASP A 310 -16.56 7.78 10.48
CA ASP A 310 -16.12 6.90 11.56
C ASP A 310 -17.08 6.92 12.75
N VAL A 311 -16.86 6.03 13.73
CA VAL A 311 -17.78 5.80 14.85
C VAL A 311 -18.17 7.09 15.58
N ASP A 312 -17.23 8.02 15.72
CA ASP A 312 -17.43 9.31 16.39
C ASP A 312 -18.00 10.41 15.48
N GLY A 313 -18.24 10.11 14.20
CA GLY A 313 -18.70 11.05 13.17
C GLY A 313 -17.69 12.16 12.84
N ALA A 314 -16.45 12.04 13.31
CA ALA A 314 -15.44 13.09 13.28
C ALA A 314 -14.58 13.04 12.01
N SER A 315 -14.37 11.85 11.44
CA SER A 315 -13.60 11.67 10.21
C SER A 315 -14.36 12.15 8.99
N TYR A 316 -13.61 12.69 8.03
CA TYR A 316 -14.14 13.11 6.74
C TYR A 316 -14.66 11.91 5.94
N SER A 317 -15.82 12.04 5.31
CA SER A 317 -16.29 11.11 4.28
C SER A 317 -15.44 11.19 3.01
N TYR A 318 -15.73 10.36 2.01
CA TYR A 318 -15.02 10.40 0.73
C TYR A 318 -15.17 11.76 0.04
N ALA A 319 -16.37 12.34 0.05
CA ALA A 319 -16.65 13.64 -0.56
C ALA A 319 -15.87 14.78 0.13
N GLU A 320 -15.75 14.73 1.45
CA GLU A 320 -15.03 15.74 2.24
C GLU A 320 -13.50 15.69 2.04
N ARG A 321 -12.97 14.61 1.48
CA ARG A 321 -11.54 14.49 1.12
C ARG A 321 -11.21 15.02 -0.27
N LEU A 322 -12.20 15.30 -1.13
CA LEU A 322 -11.96 15.61 -2.55
C LEU A 322 -11.12 16.87 -2.75
N ALA A 323 -11.31 17.91 -1.93
CA ALA A 323 -10.50 19.12 -2.03
C ALA A 323 -9.01 18.83 -1.76
N GLN A 324 -8.72 17.97 -0.79
CA GLN A 324 -7.36 17.51 -0.51
C GLN A 324 -6.82 16.67 -1.68
N ALA A 325 -7.63 15.74 -2.21
CA ALA A 325 -7.26 14.92 -3.36
C ALA A 325 -6.89 15.76 -4.59
N VAL A 326 -7.70 16.78 -4.94
CA VAL A 326 -7.44 17.66 -6.09
C VAL A 326 -6.22 18.54 -5.86
N ALA A 327 -5.97 19.01 -4.63
CA ALA A 327 -4.78 19.79 -4.30
C ALA A 327 -3.47 19.04 -4.55
N LEU A 328 -3.50 17.70 -4.52
CA LEU A 328 -2.35 16.84 -4.86
C LEU A 328 -2.05 16.81 -6.36
N LYS A 329 -2.95 17.34 -7.21
CA LYS A 329 -2.87 17.31 -8.68
C LYS A 329 -2.64 15.87 -9.22
N PRO A 330 -3.52 14.91 -8.92
CA PRO A 330 -3.38 13.56 -9.41
C PRO A 330 -3.59 13.48 -10.93
N ASP A 331 -2.95 12.50 -11.56
CA ASP A 331 -3.22 12.09 -12.94
C ASP A 331 -4.41 11.12 -13.01
N ILE A 332 -4.63 10.32 -11.96
CA ILE A 332 -5.72 9.35 -11.85
C ILE A 332 -6.26 9.31 -10.41
N VAL A 333 -7.58 9.19 -10.26
CA VAL A 333 -8.23 9.03 -8.95
C VAL A 333 -8.95 7.69 -8.91
N PHE A 334 -8.71 6.96 -7.83
CA PHE A 334 -9.34 5.69 -7.52
C PHE A 334 -10.24 5.83 -6.31
N PHE A 335 -11.40 5.18 -6.38
CA PHE A 335 -12.27 4.93 -5.25
C PHE A 335 -12.39 3.42 -5.04
N ALA A 336 -12.53 3.01 -3.79
CA ALA A 336 -12.85 1.64 -3.44
C ALA A 336 -13.66 1.59 -2.13
N GLY A 337 -14.44 0.53 -1.97
CA GLY A 337 -15.44 0.43 -0.91
C GLY A 337 -16.77 1.10 -1.33
N SER A 338 -17.64 1.49 -0.40
CA SER A 338 -17.45 1.56 1.05
C SER A 338 -18.14 0.41 1.77
N SER A 339 -17.35 -0.42 2.43
CA SER A 339 -17.85 -1.45 3.34
C SER A 339 -18.67 -0.86 4.50
N ASN A 340 -18.49 0.42 4.84
CA ASN A 340 -19.17 1.09 5.96
C ASN A 340 -20.50 1.76 5.57
N ASP A 341 -20.82 1.85 4.27
CA ASP A 341 -22.12 2.32 3.82
C ASP A 341 -23.18 1.20 3.75
N ARG A 342 -22.81 -0.03 4.17
CA ARG A 342 -23.77 -1.14 4.33
C ARG A 342 -24.57 -0.95 5.63
N GLY A 343 -25.89 -0.90 5.54
CA GLY A 343 -26.76 -0.82 6.72
C GLY A 343 -26.88 0.57 7.37
N THR A 344 -26.85 0.64 8.70
CA THR A 344 -27.14 1.84 9.49
C THR A 344 -25.96 2.83 9.54
N ARG A 345 -26.27 4.12 9.42
CA ARG A 345 -25.33 5.25 9.50
C ARG A 345 -24.62 5.27 10.87
N ALA A 346 -23.28 5.19 10.94
CA ALA A 346 -22.56 5.44 12.19
C ALA A 346 -22.33 6.96 12.40
N GLY A 347 -22.50 7.46 13.64
CA GLY A 347 -22.28 8.88 13.97
C GLY A 347 -23.04 9.44 15.19
N THR A 348 -23.87 8.65 15.87
CA THR A 348 -24.37 8.91 17.24
C THR A 348 -24.62 7.56 17.92
N PRO A 349 -24.81 7.48 19.26
CA PRO A 349 -25.20 6.22 19.90
C PRO A 349 -26.53 5.62 19.41
N PHE A 350 -27.25 6.28 18.47
CA PHE A 350 -28.58 5.91 17.97
C PHE A 350 -28.84 6.50 16.57
N ALA A 351 -28.21 6.02 15.51
CA ALA A 351 -28.64 6.36 14.14
C ALA A 351 -29.37 5.16 13.52
N SER A 352 -30.68 5.12 13.76
CA SER A 352 -31.63 4.08 13.34
C SER A 352 -32.12 4.21 11.89
N THR A 353 -31.48 5.04 11.07
CA THR A 353 -31.85 5.21 9.65
C THR A 353 -30.90 4.39 8.79
N ALA A 354 -31.42 3.32 8.18
CA ALA A 354 -30.69 2.53 7.21
C ALA A 354 -30.32 3.37 5.99
N ILE A 355 -29.07 3.27 5.54
CA ILE A 355 -28.63 3.82 4.26
C ILE A 355 -29.29 2.99 3.16
N THR A 356 -30.08 3.65 2.31
CA THR A 356 -30.67 2.99 1.14
C THR A 356 -29.72 3.05 -0.07
N ALA A 357 -29.98 2.22 -1.08
CA ALA A 357 -29.26 2.20 -2.34
C ALA A 357 -29.47 3.53 -3.07
N ALA A 358 -30.68 4.12 -2.98
CA ALA A 358 -30.92 5.44 -3.55
C ALA A 358 -30.03 6.51 -2.89
N ASP A 359 -29.89 6.48 -1.56
CA ASP A 359 -29.01 7.40 -0.83
C ASP A 359 -27.55 7.20 -1.26
N LEU A 360 -27.09 5.95 -1.28
CA LEU A 360 -25.71 5.61 -1.64
C LEU A 360 -25.40 5.95 -3.11
N THR A 361 -26.29 5.62 -4.04
CA THR A 361 -26.18 6.00 -5.46
C THR A 361 -26.09 7.50 -5.61
N ALA A 362 -26.96 8.26 -4.91
CA ALA A 362 -26.93 9.72 -4.95
C ALA A 362 -25.64 10.30 -4.37
N ALA A 363 -25.16 9.77 -3.25
CA ALA A 363 -23.91 10.22 -2.61
C ALA A 363 -22.68 9.91 -3.45
N ALA A 364 -22.58 8.72 -4.04
CA ALA A 364 -21.49 8.34 -4.94
C ALA A 364 -21.50 9.20 -6.21
N LEU A 365 -22.68 9.39 -6.84
CA LEU A 365 -22.82 10.26 -8.01
C LEU A 365 -22.43 11.71 -7.68
N SER A 366 -22.86 12.22 -6.53
CA SER A 366 -22.48 13.55 -6.04
C SER A 366 -20.97 13.66 -5.83
N THR A 367 -20.33 12.62 -5.30
CA THR A 367 -18.87 12.57 -5.09
C THR A 367 -18.14 12.71 -6.42
N TYR A 368 -18.52 11.97 -7.46
CA TYR A 368 -17.90 12.06 -8.79
C TYR A 368 -18.13 13.42 -9.46
N ARG A 369 -19.36 13.95 -9.38
CA ARG A 369 -19.69 15.29 -9.90
C ARG A 369 -18.93 16.38 -9.17
N THR A 370 -18.80 16.27 -7.86
CA THR A 370 -18.03 17.23 -7.04
C THR A 370 -16.56 17.19 -7.41
N LEU A 371 -15.99 16.01 -7.62
CA LEU A 371 -14.60 15.88 -8.06
C LEU A 371 -14.37 16.59 -9.41
N ARG A 372 -15.28 16.44 -10.38
CA ARG A 372 -15.25 17.25 -11.62
C ARG A 372 -15.45 18.73 -11.37
N GLY A 373 -16.39 19.11 -10.51
CA GLY A 373 -16.68 20.50 -10.16
C GLY A 373 -15.51 21.22 -9.50
N LEU A 374 -14.62 20.48 -8.82
CA LEU A 374 -13.34 20.96 -8.28
C LEU A 374 -12.24 21.10 -9.35
N GLY A 375 -12.54 20.81 -10.62
CA GLY A 375 -11.62 21.00 -11.75
C GLY A 375 -10.78 19.77 -12.13
N TYR A 376 -11.03 18.60 -11.53
CA TYR A 376 -10.31 17.38 -11.90
C TYR A 376 -10.82 16.82 -13.24
N ALA A 377 -9.93 16.72 -14.23
CA ALA A 377 -10.27 16.25 -15.59
C ALA A 377 -9.68 14.87 -15.96
N GLY A 378 -9.02 14.18 -15.02
CA GLY A 378 -8.38 12.88 -15.29
C GLY A 378 -9.31 11.67 -15.16
N PRO A 379 -8.82 10.45 -15.44
CA PRO A 379 -9.51 9.19 -15.15
C PRO A 379 -10.03 9.07 -13.71
N ILE A 380 -11.26 8.57 -13.54
CA ILE A 380 -11.86 8.15 -12.27
C ILE A 380 -12.13 6.66 -12.36
N VAL A 381 -11.68 5.88 -11.38
CA VAL A 381 -11.91 4.44 -11.35
C VAL A 381 -12.49 4.08 -9.99
N SER A 382 -13.74 3.61 -9.97
CA SER A 382 -14.34 3.04 -8.77
C SER A 382 -14.28 1.53 -8.83
N PHE A 383 -13.51 0.92 -7.94
CA PHE A 383 -13.62 -0.50 -7.69
C PHE A 383 -14.89 -0.79 -6.88
N GLY A 384 -15.49 -1.96 -7.11
CA GLY A 384 -16.54 -2.50 -6.28
C GLY A 384 -16.08 -2.79 -4.86
N ILE A 385 -16.99 -3.31 -4.06
CA ILE A 385 -16.76 -3.56 -2.63
C ILE A 385 -16.25 -4.98 -2.47
N VAL A 386 -15.20 -5.14 -1.68
CA VAL A 386 -14.63 -6.47 -1.44
C VAL A 386 -15.62 -7.33 -0.65
N PRO A 387 -15.84 -8.61 -1.02
CA PRO A 387 -16.89 -9.40 -0.41
C PRO A 387 -16.43 -9.86 0.98
N ILE A 388 -17.00 -9.24 2.00
CA ILE A 388 -16.86 -9.52 3.44
C ILE A 388 -18.12 -10.23 3.95
N ASP A 389 -18.13 -10.82 5.16
CA ASP A 389 -19.26 -11.64 5.63
C ASP A 389 -20.63 -10.98 5.33
N ASP A 390 -21.35 -11.55 4.35
CA ASP A 390 -22.61 -11.07 3.77
C ASP A 390 -23.81 -11.84 4.34
N SER A 391 -23.60 -12.55 5.46
CA SER A 391 -24.63 -13.33 6.18
C SER A 391 -25.72 -12.49 6.84
N ALA A 392 -25.67 -11.17 6.70
CA ALA A 392 -26.72 -10.29 7.19
C ALA A 392 -28.08 -10.64 6.56
N GLU A 393 -29.11 -10.82 7.40
CA GLU A 393 -30.45 -11.24 6.96
C GLU A 393 -31.14 -10.19 6.07
N GLY A 394 -30.86 -8.89 6.30
CA GLY A 394 -31.48 -7.78 5.56
C GLY A 394 -30.71 -7.39 4.29
N ALA A 395 -31.41 -7.26 3.16
CA ALA A 395 -30.81 -6.92 1.86
C ALA A 395 -29.99 -5.61 1.85
N ALA A 396 -30.43 -4.58 2.58
CA ALA A 396 -29.72 -3.28 2.66
C ALA A 396 -28.41 -3.35 3.50
N ALA A 397 -28.23 -4.41 4.29
CA ALA A 397 -27.00 -4.66 5.02
C ALA A 397 -25.99 -5.49 4.21
N LYS A 398 -26.39 -5.95 3.01
CA LYS A 398 -25.55 -6.78 2.15
C LYS A 398 -24.55 -5.97 1.34
N ILE A 399 -23.39 -6.52 1.07
CA ILE A 399 -22.34 -5.86 0.26
C ILE A 399 -22.73 -5.81 -1.21
N ALA A 400 -23.42 -6.84 -1.71
CA ALA A 400 -23.98 -6.83 -3.07
C ALA A 400 -24.83 -5.59 -3.34
N TYR A 401 -25.60 -5.17 -2.33
CA TYR A 401 -26.45 -4.00 -2.41
C TYR A 401 -25.64 -2.71 -2.57
N ALA A 402 -24.63 -2.52 -1.72
CA ALA A 402 -23.79 -1.34 -1.76
C ALA A 402 -22.92 -1.29 -3.02
N GLU A 403 -22.41 -2.42 -3.50
CA GLU A 403 -21.63 -2.50 -4.75
C GLU A 403 -22.49 -2.11 -5.96
N GLN A 404 -23.73 -2.61 -6.04
CA GLN A 404 -24.65 -2.26 -7.13
C GLN A 404 -25.00 -0.77 -7.14
N ALA A 405 -25.26 -0.16 -5.97
CA ALA A 405 -25.55 1.28 -5.88
C ALA A 405 -24.39 2.15 -6.39
N VAL A 406 -23.14 1.76 -6.10
CA VAL A 406 -21.94 2.46 -6.63
C VAL A 406 -21.81 2.25 -8.15
N ALA A 407 -22.11 1.06 -8.66
CA ALA A 407 -22.14 0.79 -10.11
C ALA A 407 -23.19 1.65 -10.84
N ASP A 408 -24.39 1.75 -10.25
CA ASP A 408 -25.49 2.57 -10.76
C ASP A 408 -25.11 4.06 -10.76
N ALA A 409 -24.37 4.52 -9.74
CA ALA A 409 -23.87 5.89 -9.68
C ALA A 409 -22.86 6.21 -10.80
N VAL A 410 -21.93 5.30 -11.09
CA VAL A 410 -21.00 5.46 -12.23
C VAL A 410 -21.76 5.48 -13.56
N THR A 411 -22.74 4.60 -13.71
CA THR A 411 -23.61 4.55 -14.90
C THR A 411 -24.40 5.85 -15.08
N ALA A 412 -25.03 6.35 -14.01
CA ALA A 412 -25.79 7.59 -14.01
C ALA A 412 -24.91 8.84 -14.18
N PHE A 413 -23.63 8.75 -13.82
CA PHE A 413 -22.68 9.83 -14.04
C PHE A 413 -22.37 10.02 -15.53
N ALA A 414 -22.38 8.93 -16.31
CA ALA A 414 -22.22 8.93 -17.76
C ALA A 414 -20.97 9.68 -18.28
N ASP A 415 -19.93 9.77 -17.44
CA ASP A 415 -18.64 10.38 -17.80
C ASP A 415 -17.77 9.33 -18.51
N PRO A 416 -17.29 9.59 -19.74
CA PRO A 416 -16.48 8.63 -20.50
C PRO A 416 -15.11 8.33 -19.88
N GLN A 417 -14.70 9.10 -18.87
CA GLN A 417 -13.48 8.89 -18.10
C GLN A 417 -13.76 8.41 -16.67
N CYS A 418 -14.96 7.91 -16.40
CA CYS A 418 -15.31 7.24 -15.15
C CYS A 418 -15.66 5.78 -15.40
N TRP A 419 -14.98 4.86 -14.70
CA TRP A 419 -15.21 3.43 -14.85
C TRP A 419 -15.56 2.79 -13.52
N PHE A 420 -16.47 1.82 -13.59
CA PHE A 420 -16.74 0.89 -12.49
C PHE A 420 -16.05 -0.44 -12.77
N VAL A 421 -15.36 -0.98 -11.78
CA VAL A 421 -14.72 -2.30 -11.84
C VAL A 421 -15.39 -3.22 -10.83
N PRO A 422 -16.27 -4.14 -11.26
CA PRO A 422 -16.98 -5.03 -10.34
C PRO A 422 -16.02 -5.99 -9.64
N VAL A 423 -16.37 -6.35 -8.41
CA VAL A 423 -15.63 -7.27 -7.54
C VAL A 423 -16.40 -8.57 -7.32
N ARG A 424 -17.70 -8.51 -7.00
CA ARG A 424 -18.55 -9.71 -6.92
C ARG A 424 -18.82 -10.33 -8.28
N THR A 425 -19.06 -9.48 -9.26
CA THR A 425 -19.43 -9.88 -10.63
C THR A 425 -18.29 -9.60 -11.62
N ASP A 426 -17.04 -9.60 -11.15
CA ASP A 426 -15.88 -9.52 -12.03
C ASP A 426 -15.98 -10.60 -13.12
N PRO A 427 -15.83 -10.24 -14.42
CA PRO A 427 -15.90 -11.21 -15.51
C PRO A 427 -14.92 -12.38 -15.43
N ALA A 428 -13.81 -12.26 -14.67
CA ALA A 428 -12.90 -13.37 -14.37
C ALA A 428 -13.26 -14.11 -13.06
N GLY A 429 -14.50 -13.98 -12.63
CA GLY A 429 -15.04 -14.59 -11.42
C GLY A 429 -14.94 -13.70 -10.17
N PRO A 430 -15.81 -13.92 -9.17
CA PRO A 430 -15.80 -13.21 -7.88
C PRO A 430 -14.42 -13.27 -7.22
N TRP A 431 -14.03 -12.19 -6.54
CA TRP A 431 -12.71 -12.13 -5.89
C TRP A 431 -12.67 -12.94 -4.59
N VAL A 432 -13.74 -12.90 -3.81
CA VAL A 432 -13.89 -13.74 -2.61
C VAL A 432 -15.13 -14.58 -2.76
N THR A 433 -15.01 -15.86 -2.42
CA THR A 433 -16.05 -16.86 -2.49
C THR A 433 -16.23 -17.57 -1.15
N GLY A 434 -17.47 -17.90 -0.86
CA GLY A 434 -17.92 -18.59 0.34
C GLY A 434 -19.43 -18.74 0.28
N ALA A 435 -19.98 -19.72 1.02
CA ALA A 435 -21.41 -19.99 1.02
C ALA A 435 -22.27 -18.77 1.45
N TRP A 436 -21.68 -17.82 2.18
CA TRP A 436 -22.34 -16.61 2.69
C TRP A 436 -22.33 -15.41 1.74
N ASN A 437 -21.39 -15.31 0.78
CA ASN A 437 -21.34 -14.19 -0.18
C ASN A 437 -21.62 -14.59 -1.63
N ASN A 438 -21.44 -15.85 -2.01
CA ASN A 438 -21.65 -16.26 -3.38
C ASN A 438 -22.25 -17.65 -3.48
N GLU A 439 -23.59 -17.69 -3.43
CA GLU A 439 -24.39 -18.91 -3.57
C GLU A 439 -24.20 -19.61 -4.93
N ALA A 440 -23.69 -18.91 -5.95
CA ALA A 440 -23.41 -19.50 -7.27
C ALA A 440 -22.11 -20.33 -7.30
N THR A 441 -21.24 -20.21 -6.29
CA THR A 441 -20.00 -20.98 -6.16
C THR A 441 -19.84 -21.57 -4.74
N PRO A 442 -20.78 -22.41 -4.27
CA PRO A 442 -20.79 -22.88 -2.87
C PRO A 442 -19.64 -23.87 -2.57
N THR A 443 -19.02 -24.45 -3.61
CA THR A 443 -17.95 -25.45 -3.50
C THR A 443 -16.54 -24.87 -3.58
N SER A 444 -16.38 -23.61 -4.02
CA SER A 444 -15.11 -22.90 -4.00
C SER A 444 -15.17 -21.85 -2.90
N ALA A 445 -14.47 -22.07 -1.78
CA ALA A 445 -14.40 -21.11 -0.69
C ALA A 445 -12.94 -20.68 -0.49
N ASN A 446 -12.64 -19.42 -0.79
CA ASN A 446 -11.33 -18.82 -0.50
C ASN A 446 -11.38 -17.75 0.60
N SER A 447 -12.57 -17.45 1.14
CA SER A 447 -12.76 -16.44 2.18
C SER A 447 -11.86 -16.61 3.40
N ALA A 448 -11.72 -17.84 3.93
CA ALA A 448 -10.85 -18.10 5.07
C ALA A 448 -9.35 -17.84 4.79
N LEU A 449 -8.93 -17.84 3.52
CA LEU A 449 -7.54 -17.52 3.13
C LEU A 449 -7.29 -16.01 3.06
N ILE A 450 -8.34 -15.23 2.78
CA ILE A 450 -8.23 -13.82 2.39
C ILE A 450 -8.69 -12.91 3.51
N THR A 451 -9.86 -13.19 4.08
CA THR A 451 -10.54 -12.36 5.06
C THR A 451 -10.44 -13.01 6.43
N ASN A 452 -10.19 -12.21 7.47
CA ASN A 452 -10.29 -12.71 8.84
C ASN A 452 -11.69 -13.29 9.06
N ILE A 453 -11.77 -14.45 9.72
CA ILE A 453 -13.02 -15.16 10.03
C ILE A 453 -13.28 -15.21 11.54
N ASP A 454 -12.44 -14.56 12.36
CA ASP A 454 -12.66 -14.44 13.79
C ASP A 454 -14.01 -13.75 14.07
N PRO A 455 -14.78 -14.16 15.10
CA PRO A 455 -16.05 -13.53 15.43
C PRO A 455 -15.96 -12.01 15.68
N GLY A 456 -14.79 -11.52 16.08
CA GLY A 456 -14.53 -10.09 16.31
C GLY A 456 -14.15 -9.29 15.06
N ASP A 457 -13.73 -9.94 13.97
CA ASP A 457 -13.45 -9.29 12.69
C ASP A 457 -13.66 -10.25 11.51
N LYS A 458 -14.74 -10.02 10.78
CA LYS A 458 -15.08 -10.75 9.54
C LYS A 458 -15.01 -9.90 8.28
N THR A 459 -14.29 -8.78 8.37
CA THR A 459 -14.28 -7.73 7.34
C THR A 459 -12.91 -7.52 6.75
N HIS A 460 -11.85 -7.48 7.57
CA HIS A 460 -10.55 -7.05 7.05
C HIS A 460 -9.73 -8.21 6.47
N PRO A 461 -8.99 -7.97 5.38
CA PRO A 461 -8.08 -8.96 4.85
C PRO A 461 -6.91 -9.22 5.81
N GLY A 462 -6.49 -10.48 5.91
CA GLY A 462 -5.19 -10.83 6.48
C GLY A 462 -4.04 -10.36 5.58
N ALA A 463 -2.80 -10.59 5.99
CA ALA A 463 -1.63 -10.11 5.24
C ALA A 463 -1.57 -10.69 3.79
N PHE A 464 -1.84 -11.99 3.62
CA PHE A 464 -2.02 -12.58 2.28
C PHE A 464 -3.19 -11.94 1.50
N GLY A 465 -4.30 -11.67 2.17
CA GLY A 465 -5.49 -11.07 1.57
C GLY A 465 -5.24 -9.67 0.99
N VAL A 466 -4.36 -8.88 1.62
CA VAL A 466 -3.95 -7.57 1.10
C VAL A 466 -3.24 -7.71 -0.26
N ALA A 467 -2.27 -8.61 -0.35
CA ALA A 467 -1.57 -8.89 -1.60
C ALA A 467 -2.52 -9.44 -2.67
N TYR A 468 -3.44 -10.32 -2.27
CA TYR A 468 -4.48 -10.86 -3.13
C TYR A 468 -5.36 -9.74 -3.72
N TYR A 469 -5.86 -8.81 -2.91
CA TYR A 469 -6.69 -7.70 -3.39
C TYR A 469 -5.93 -6.73 -4.28
N ALA A 470 -4.68 -6.41 -3.96
CA ALA A 470 -3.83 -5.61 -4.83
C ALA A 470 -3.68 -6.26 -6.21
N GLN A 471 -3.42 -7.56 -6.27
CA GLN A 471 -3.31 -8.33 -7.51
C GLN A 471 -4.61 -8.37 -8.32
N ARG A 472 -5.75 -8.59 -7.66
CA ARG A 472 -7.08 -8.59 -8.31
C ARG A 472 -7.41 -7.21 -8.88
N ARG A 473 -7.22 -6.13 -8.11
CA ARG A 473 -7.40 -4.75 -8.58
C ARG A 473 -6.51 -4.43 -9.77
N ALA A 474 -5.22 -4.75 -9.69
CA ALA A 474 -4.27 -4.49 -10.77
C ALA A 474 -4.66 -5.25 -12.05
N THR A 475 -5.02 -6.52 -11.93
CA THR A 475 -5.46 -7.35 -13.06
C THR A 475 -6.72 -6.78 -13.71
N ALA A 476 -7.73 -6.45 -12.90
CA ALA A 476 -8.99 -5.91 -13.40
C ALA A 476 -8.83 -4.52 -14.02
N PHE A 477 -8.01 -3.64 -13.42
CA PHE A 477 -7.67 -2.33 -13.98
C PHE A 477 -6.96 -2.46 -15.33
N LYS A 478 -5.92 -3.29 -15.42
CA LYS A 478 -5.15 -3.52 -16.65
C LYS A 478 -6.01 -4.09 -17.77
N ARG A 479 -6.97 -4.96 -17.44
CA ARG A 479 -7.88 -5.59 -18.41
C ARG A 479 -9.00 -4.65 -18.87
N SER A 480 -9.66 -3.97 -17.94
CA SER A 480 -10.98 -3.35 -18.20
C SER A 480 -10.94 -1.83 -18.31
N VAL A 481 -9.92 -1.16 -17.76
CA VAL A 481 -9.85 0.30 -17.69
C VAL A 481 -8.68 0.85 -18.49
N LEU A 482 -7.47 0.37 -18.22
CA LEU A 482 -6.24 0.87 -18.81
C LEU A 482 -6.23 0.92 -20.36
N PRO A 483 -6.84 -0.03 -21.10
CA PRO A 483 -6.93 0.05 -22.56
C PRO A 483 -7.78 1.24 -23.05
N ASN A 484 -8.71 1.73 -22.22
CA ASN A 484 -9.69 2.74 -22.56
C ASN A 484 -9.28 4.17 -22.16
N ILE A 485 -8.19 4.33 -21.39
CA ILE A 485 -7.63 5.64 -21.07
C ILE A 485 -6.92 6.21 -22.31
N ARG A 486 -7.30 7.43 -22.70
CA ARG A 486 -6.75 8.10 -23.88
C ARG A 486 -5.35 8.67 -23.63
#